data_AF-A0AAE1KQ96-F1
#
_entry.id   AF-A0AAE1KQ96-F1
#
_cell.length_a   1.000
_cell.length_b   1.000
_cell.length_c   1.000
_cell.angle_alpha   90.00
_cell.angle_beta   90.00
_cell.angle_gamma   90.00
#
_symmetry.space_group_name_H-M   'P 1'
#
loop_
_entity.id
_entity.type
_entity.pdbx_description
1 polymer ?
#
loop_
_entity_poly.entity_id
_entity_poly.type
_entity_poly.pdbx_seq_one_letter_code
_entity_poly.pdbx_strand_id
1 'polypeptide(L)'
;MAAPRHFNKQGGPSFPPFPHQEAVTSLAHSQNNFTRDLYTKLARGKEGNLFFSPFSIMAALGMTYRGATGNTKEEMRSAMYLGQNEDDDTHSAFCDILTDIKKESVDYELRTSNTAYVSNQMKLLDDYAITLREKYLSSSKVVDFSDGEGVRQEINSLVEKDTNSRIIDLIPSEDCHHLTADQRQERLLRHEILAEGGHSDPPFPSAAPLQPNLPLQPNLPQSRPSFPQPDTWRQNQGVQWIPPHQYPYITTPHQRHHTLTHFPLPSWHVQGQGVPVTN
;
A
#
# COMPACT_ATOMS: atom_id res chain seq x y z
N MET A 1 -19.63 19.79 -11.25
CA MET A 1 -18.54 20.74 -11.52
C MET A 1 -17.27 20.18 -10.91
N ALA A 2 -16.22 19.95 -11.70
CA ALA A 2 -14.93 19.51 -11.18
C ALA A 2 -14.28 20.63 -10.37
N ALA A 3 -13.73 20.32 -9.19
CA ALA A 3 -12.98 21.28 -8.40
C ALA A 3 -11.77 21.82 -9.20
N PRO A 4 -11.40 23.11 -9.06
CA PRO A 4 -10.29 23.69 -9.80
C PRO A 4 -8.97 22.98 -9.49
N ARG A 5 -8.20 22.66 -10.54
CA ARG A 5 -6.86 22.07 -10.44
C ARG A 5 -5.90 23.15 -9.91
N HIS A 6 -5.44 23.00 -8.67
CA HIS A 6 -4.35 23.83 -8.17
C HIS A 6 -3.04 23.18 -8.61
N PHE A 7 -2.17 23.92 -9.30
CA PHE A 7 -0.82 23.48 -9.64
C PHE A 7 0.19 24.24 -8.78
N ASN A 8 1.22 23.55 -8.29
CA ASN A 8 2.33 24.15 -7.56
C ASN A 8 3.23 24.95 -8.53
N LYS A 9 4.20 25.70 -7.98
CA LYS A 9 5.13 26.52 -8.77
C LYS A 9 6.00 25.73 -9.77
N GLN A 10 6.01 24.39 -9.67
CA GLN A 10 6.73 23.47 -10.54
C GLN A 10 5.81 22.73 -11.52
N GLY A 11 4.53 23.11 -11.61
CA GLY A 11 3.56 22.52 -12.55
C GLY A 11 3.00 21.16 -12.12
N GLY A 12 3.29 20.69 -10.90
CA GLY A 12 2.69 19.49 -10.32
C GLY A 12 1.37 19.81 -9.60
N PRO A 13 0.50 18.82 -9.34
CA PRO A 13 -0.72 19.06 -8.57
C PRO A 13 -0.39 19.59 -7.16
N SER A 14 -1.09 20.64 -6.74
CA SER A 14 -1.06 21.25 -5.42
C SER A 14 -2.25 20.74 -4.64
N PHE A 15 -1.98 20.10 -3.51
CA PHE A 15 -2.99 19.55 -2.63
C PHE A 15 -3.04 20.37 -1.34
N PRO A 16 -4.20 20.45 -0.67
CA PRO A 16 -4.27 21.06 0.65
C PRO A 16 -3.32 20.34 1.61
N PRO A 17 -2.64 21.06 2.51
CA PRO A 17 -1.78 20.42 3.50
C PRO A 17 -2.62 19.57 4.45
N PHE A 18 -2.00 18.50 4.98
CA PHE A 18 -2.57 17.73 6.08
C PHE A 18 -2.59 18.58 7.37
N PRO A 19 -3.56 18.34 8.27
CA PRO A 19 -3.57 18.95 9.60
C PRO A 19 -2.23 18.81 10.33
N HIS A 20 -1.60 17.63 10.25
CA HIS A 20 -0.30 17.32 10.85
C HIS A 20 0.78 17.16 9.77
N GLN A 21 0.95 18.16 8.91
CA GLN A 21 1.81 18.08 7.71
C GLN A 21 3.25 17.61 7.97
N GLU A 22 3.89 18.09 9.04
CA GLU A 22 5.26 17.68 9.38
C GLU A 22 5.33 16.20 9.80
N ALA A 23 4.40 15.76 10.65
CA ALA A 23 4.29 14.38 11.06
C ALA A 23 3.98 13.44 9.88
N VAL A 24 3.09 13.85 8.96
CA VAL A 24 2.80 13.11 7.72
C VAL A 24 4.03 13.02 6.83
N THR A 25 4.80 14.10 6.69
CA THR A 25 6.03 14.10 5.89
C THR A 25 7.08 13.14 6.47
N SER A 26 7.29 13.19 7.79
CA SER A 26 8.16 12.26 8.52
C SER A 26 7.71 10.80 8.37
N LEU A 27 6.40 10.55 8.51
CA LEU A 27 5.82 9.21 8.34
C LEU A 27 5.99 8.70 6.90
N ALA A 28 5.85 9.55 5.88
CA ALA A 28 6.07 9.18 4.48
C ALA A 28 7.54 8.79 4.22
N HIS A 29 8.51 9.49 4.82
CA HIS A 29 9.91 9.09 4.76
C HIS A 29 10.16 7.73 5.44
N SER A 30 9.55 7.51 6.60
CA SER A 30 9.61 6.25 7.35
C SER A 30 9.03 5.10 6.53
N GLN A 31 7.85 5.31 5.94
CA GLN A 31 7.15 4.39 5.05
C GLN A 31 8.00 3.99 3.86
N ASN A 32 8.71 4.93 3.22
CA ASN A 32 9.58 4.63 2.08
C ASN A 32 10.76 3.72 2.48
N ASN A 33 11.40 3.98 3.62
CA ASN A 33 12.48 3.15 4.14
C ASN A 33 11.99 1.76 4.53
N PHE A 34 10.87 1.69 5.26
CA PHE A 34 10.21 0.44 5.64
C PHE A 34 9.85 -0.39 4.40
N THR A 35 9.23 0.24 3.40
CA THR A 35 8.82 -0.40 2.14
C THR A 35 10.01 -0.98 1.39
N ARG A 36 11.12 -0.23 1.28
CA ARG A 36 12.34 -0.71 0.61
C ARG A 36 12.91 -1.95 1.29
N ASP A 37 13.03 -1.92 2.62
CA ASP A 37 13.61 -3.04 3.38
C ASP A 37 12.68 -4.27 3.32
N LEU A 38 11.38 -4.06 3.51
CA LEU A 38 10.37 -5.13 3.39
C LEU A 38 10.37 -5.75 2.00
N TYR A 39 10.34 -4.93 0.94
CA TYR A 39 10.40 -5.42 -0.44
C TYR A 39 11.67 -6.25 -0.68
N THR A 40 12.83 -5.76 -0.23
CA THR A 40 14.12 -6.46 -0.41
C THR A 40 14.09 -7.83 0.27
N LYS A 41 13.52 -7.92 1.47
CA LYS A 41 13.37 -9.18 2.21
C LYS A 41 12.40 -10.14 1.53
N LEU A 42 11.25 -9.66 1.07
CA LEU A 42 10.22 -10.49 0.43
C LEU A 42 10.60 -10.94 -1.00
N ALA A 43 11.36 -10.12 -1.73
CA ALA A 43 11.81 -10.42 -3.08
C ALA A 43 13.00 -11.41 -3.09
N ARG A 44 13.76 -11.50 -1.99
CA ARG A 44 14.95 -12.33 -1.92
C ARG A 44 14.59 -13.81 -2.05
N GLY A 45 15.04 -14.43 -3.16
CA GLY A 45 14.80 -15.85 -3.43
C GLY A 45 13.36 -16.17 -3.86
N LYS A 46 12.51 -15.17 -4.08
CA LYS A 46 11.16 -15.36 -4.59
C LYS A 46 11.18 -15.39 -6.12
N GLU A 47 10.64 -16.46 -6.69
CA GLU A 47 10.28 -16.51 -8.09
C GLU A 47 8.82 -16.07 -8.28
N GLY A 48 8.52 -15.39 -9.39
CA GLY A 48 7.18 -14.94 -9.73
C GLY A 48 6.80 -13.55 -9.19
N ASN A 49 5.49 -13.25 -9.20
CA ASN A 49 4.97 -11.92 -8.87
C ASN A 49 5.06 -11.63 -7.36
N LEU A 50 5.38 -10.39 -7.03
CA LEU A 50 5.30 -9.84 -5.67
C LEU A 50 4.40 -8.61 -5.68
N PHE A 51 3.32 -8.67 -4.90
CA PHE A 51 2.37 -7.58 -4.74
C PHE A 51 1.92 -7.52 -3.30
N PHE A 52 2.00 -6.33 -2.69
CA PHE A 52 1.55 -6.08 -1.32
C PHE A 52 1.32 -4.58 -1.13
N SER A 53 0.60 -4.20 -0.07
CA SER A 53 0.41 -2.81 0.34
C SER A 53 1.30 -2.49 1.55
N PRO A 54 2.43 -1.79 1.35
CA PRO A 54 3.36 -1.50 2.45
C PRO A 54 2.73 -0.59 3.52
N PHE A 55 1.89 0.36 3.12
CA PHE A 55 1.21 1.26 4.06
C PHE A 55 0.20 0.50 4.92
N SER A 56 -0.51 -0.47 4.35
CA SER A 56 -1.43 -1.34 5.10
C SER A 56 -0.72 -2.10 6.21
N ILE A 57 0.44 -2.67 5.90
CA ILE A 57 1.27 -3.39 6.88
C ILE A 57 1.78 -2.43 7.97
N MET A 58 2.28 -1.25 7.58
CA MET A 58 2.81 -0.28 8.55
C MET A 58 1.70 0.30 9.45
N ALA A 59 0.49 0.49 8.94
CA ALA A 59 -0.65 0.94 9.73
C ALA A 59 -1.12 -0.14 10.74
N ALA A 60 -1.13 -1.42 10.34
CA ALA A 60 -1.34 -2.53 11.28
C ALA A 60 -0.28 -2.54 12.39
N LEU A 61 1.00 -2.37 12.01
CA LEU A 61 2.09 -2.28 12.98
C LEU A 61 1.95 -1.05 13.89
N GLY A 62 1.49 0.08 13.36
CA GLY A 62 1.18 1.29 14.13
C GLY A 62 0.10 1.06 15.21
N MET A 63 -0.94 0.30 14.88
CA MET A 63 -1.97 -0.12 15.84
C MET A 63 -1.41 -1.01 16.95
N THR A 64 -0.50 -1.95 16.65
CA THR A 64 0.21 -2.71 17.70
C THR A 64 1.18 -1.84 18.48
N TYR A 65 1.86 -0.89 17.83
CA TYR A 65 2.86 -0.01 18.43
C TYR A 65 2.25 0.84 19.54
N ARG A 66 1.01 1.31 19.35
CA ARG A 66 0.24 2.02 20.38
C ARG A 66 0.10 1.21 21.67
N GLY A 67 -0.04 -0.10 21.57
CA GLY A 67 -0.20 -1.01 22.70
C GLY A 67 1.12 -1.57 23.24
N ALA A 68 2.25 -1.28 22.60
CA ALA A 68 3.57 -1.77 22.99
C ALA A 68 4.22 -0.86 24.04
N THR A 69 5.06 -1.44 24.89
CA THR A 69 5.84 -0.73 25.91
C THR A 69 7.27 -1.27 25.98
N GLY A 70 8.17 -0.51 26.60
CA GLY A 70 9.57 -0.91 26.81
C GLY A 70 10.29 -1.30 25.50
N ASN A 71 11.08 -2.37 25.56
CA ASN A 71 11.91 -2.81 24.42
C ASN A 71 11.08 -3.16 23.18
N THR A 72 9.91 -3.79 23.35
CA THR A 72 9.02 -4.12 22.23
C THR A 72 8.64 -2.86 21.45
N LYS A 73 8.35 -1.76 22.15
CA LYS A 73 8.00 -0.49 21.51
C LYS A 73 9.18 0.08 20.72
N GLU A 74 10.38 0.06 21.30
CA GLU A 74 11.59 0.57 20.66
C GLU A 74 11.99 -0.25 19.43
N GLU A 75 11.88 -1.58 19.48
CA GLU A 75 12.12 -2.45 18.33
C GLU A 75 11.14 -2.17 17.20
N MET A 76 9.87 -1.98 17.52
CA MET A 76 8.85 -1.62 16.53
C MET A 76 9.08 -0.24 15.93
N ARG A 77 9.43 0.76 16.76
CA ARG A 77 9.79 2.11 16.31
C ARG A 77 10.95 2.05 15.31
N SER A 78 11.99 1.30 15.65
CA SER A 78 13.17 1.11 14.79
C SER A 78 12.83 0.39 13.49
N ALA A 79 12.10 -0.73 13.55
CA ALA A 79 11.73 -1.52 12.38
C ALA A 79 10.86 -0.75 11.38
N MET A 80 9.96 0.12 11.88
CA MET A 80 9.13 1.00 11.06
C MET A 80 9.85 2.29 10.62
N TYR A 81 11.11 2.47 10.99
CA TYR A 81 11.90 3.69 10.74
C TYR A 81 11.27 4.97 11.30
N LEU A 82 10.44 4.85 12.35
CA LEU A 82 9.81 6.02 12.96
C LEU A 82 10.88 6.93 13.58
N GLY A 83 10.79 8.22 13.26
CA GLY A 83 11.70 9.24 13.77
C GLY A 83 11.52 9.52 15.26
N GLN A 84 12.04 10.67 15.70
CA GLN A 84 11.95 11.12 17.11
C GLN A 84 10.65 11.88 17.41
N ASN A 85 9.66 11.83 16.51
CA ASN A 85 8.36 12.45 16.74
C ASN A 85 7.71 11.83 17.99
N GLU A 86 6.81 12.61 18.60
CA GLU A 86 5.94 12.09 19.63
C GLU A 86 5.03 10.99 19.05
N ASP A 87 4.62 10.06 19.90
CA ASP A 87 3.78 8.94 19.46
C ASP A 87 2.43 9.43 18.97
N ASP A 88 1.83 10.43 19.63
CA ASP A 88 0.53 10.95 19.20
C ASP A 88 0.61 11.67 17.85
N ASP A 89 1.73 12.35 17.55
CA ASP A 89 1.97 12.92 16.22
C ASP A 89 2.02 11.82 15.15
N THR A 90 2.70 10.71 15.46
CA THR A 90 2.77 9.55 14.56
C THR A 90 1.38 8.96 14.31
N HIS A 91 0.58 8.77 15.36
CA HIS A 91 -0.79 8.28 15.23
C HIS A 91 -1.71 9.27 14.50
N SER A 92 -1.52 10.57 14.70
CA SER A 92 -2.26 11.62 13.99
C SER A 92 -1.91 11.65 12.51
N ALA A 93 -0.64 11.42 12.14
CA ALA A 93 -0.24 11.27 10.75
C ALA A 93 -0.89 10.06 10.06
N PHE A 94 -1.02 8.92 10.76
CA PHE A 94 -1.81 7.80 10.24
C PHE A 94 -3.28 8.19 10.02
N CYS A 95 -3.88 8.91 10.97
CA CYS A 95 -5.27 9.38 10.86
C CYS A 95 -5.47 10.28 9.64
N ASP A 96 -4.58 11.25 9.45
CA ASP A 96 -4.62 12.19 8.34
C ASP A 96 -4.55 11.47 6.98
N ILE A 97 -3.63 10.51 6.84
CA ILE A 97 -3.48 9.71 5.63
C ILE A 97 -4.69 8.80 5.42
N LEU A 98 -5.16 8.08 6.44
CA LEU A 98 -6.32 7.19 6.34
C LEU A 98 -7.60 7.96 6.02
N THR A 99 -7.75 9.16 6.57
CA THR A 99 -8.88 10.05 6.28
C THR A 99 -8.84 10.52 4.84
N ASP A 100 -7.66 10.87 4.30
CA ASP A 100 -7.51 11.25 2.89
C ASP A 100 -7.76 10.08 1.94
N ILE A 101 -7.27 8.88 2.29
CA ILE A 101 -7.52 7.63 1.58
C ILE A 101 -9.01 7.31 1.48
N LYS A 102 -9.80 7.60 2.54
CA LYS A 102 -11.24 7.35 2.56
C LYS A 102 -12.08 8.38 1.80
N LYS A 103 -11.49 9.48 1.32
CA LYS A 103 -12.25 10.46 0.53
C LYS A 103 -12.66 9.82 -0.79
N GLU A 104 -13.93 9.98 -1.14
CA GLU A 104 -14.45 9.51 -2.42
C GLU A 104 -13.73 10.21 -3.56
N SER A 105 -13.33 9.43 -4.56
CA SER A 105 -12.78 9.91 -5.81
C SER A 105 -13.66 9.43 -6.96
N VAL A 106 -13.83 10.30 -7.96
CA VAL A 106 -14.54 9.96 -9.20
C VAL A 106 -13.63 9.14 -10.13
N ASP A 107 -12.32 9.21 -9.91
CA ASP A 107 -11.30 8.77 -10.86
C ASP A 107 -10.63 7.44 -10.46
N TYR A 108 -10.82 6.99 -9.22
CA TYR A 108 -10.33 5.71 -8.71
C TYR A 108 -11.13 5.34 -7.46
N GLU A 109 -11.15 4.07 -7.11
CA GLU A 109 -11.78 3.58 -5.89
C GLU A 109 -10.69 3.09 -4.94
N LEU A 110 -10.61 3.72 -3.77
CA LEU A 110 -9.71 3.30 -2.69
C LEU A 110 -10.55 3.03 -1.46
N ARG A 111 -10.44 1.81 -0.95
CA ARG A 111 -11.13 1.39 0.27
C ARG A 111 -10.11 0.91 1.27
N THR A 112 -10.32 1.28 2.52
CA THR A 112 -9.57 0.75 3.65
C THR A 112 -10.54 0.30 4.73
N SER A 113 -10.29 -0.90 5.26
CA SER A 113 -11.04 -1.47 6.37
C SER A 113 -10.08 -2.01 7.40
N ASN A 114 -10.25 -1.53 8.62
CA ASN A 114 -9.36 -1.80 9.74
C ASN A 114 -10.21 -2.40 10.86
N THR A 115 -9.79 -3.56 11.35
CA THR A 115 -10.46 -4.24 12.46
C THR A 115 -9.43 -4.95 13.33
N ALA A 116 -9.41 -4.62 14.61
CA ALA A 116 -8.63 -5.35 15.60
C ALA A 116 -9.49 -6.48 16.18
N TYR A 117 -9.02 -7.72 16.05
CA TYR A 117 -9.63 -8.90 16.67
C TYR A 117 -8.88 -9.21 17.98
N VAL A 118 -9.61 -9.15 19.09
CA VAL A 118 -9.06 -9.26 20.44
C VAL A 118 -9.68 -10.47 21.13
N SER A 119 -8.87 -11.24 21.85
CA SER A 119 -9.36 -12.40 22.59
C SER A 119 -10.37 -12.00 23.67
N ASN A 120 -11.45 -12.77 23.81
CA ASN A 120 -12.41 -12.65 24.91
C ASN A 120 -11.81 -12.91 26.30
N GLN A 121 -10.58 -13.42 26.37
CA GLN A 121 -9.81 -13.61 27.59
C GLN A 121 -9.08 -12.33 28.03
N MET A 122 -9.05 -11.30 27.18
CA MET A 122 -8.39 -10.03 27.46
C MET A 122 -9.40 -8.91 27.66
N LYS A 123 -9.04 -7.96 28.53
CA LYS A 123 -9.73 -6.67 28.62
C LYS A 123 -8.96 -5.62 27.83
N LEU A 124 -9.60 -5.06 26.82
CA LEU A 124 -9.04 -3.93 26.07
C LEU A 124 -9.02 -2.68 26.96
N LEU A 125 -7.90 -1.95 26.94
CA LEU A 125 -7.81 -0.65 27.63
C LEU A 125 -8.58 0.41 26.84
N ASP A 126 -9.34 1.25 27.54
CA ASP A 126 -10.19 2.28 26.92
C ASP A 126 -9.37 3.23 26.04
N ASP A 127 -8.23 3.72 26.55
CA ASP A 127 -7.33 4.61 25.79
C ASP A 127 -6.80 3.97 24.50
N TYR A 128 -6.56 2.66 24.53
CA TYR A 128 -6.14 1.92 23.35
C TYR A 128 -7.28 1.81 22.33
N ALA A 129 -8.48 1.45 22.79
CA ALA A 129 -9.68 1.35 21.95
C ALA A 129 -10.05 2.70 21.30
N ILE A 130 -9.99 3.79 22.08
CA ILE A 130 -10.20 5.16 21.62
C ILE A 130 -9.24 5.48 20.48
N THR A 131 -7.97 5.12 20.64
CA THR A 131 -6.94 5.41 19.63
C THR A 131 -7.15 4.62 18.35
N LEU A 132 -7.45 3.33 18.44
CA LEU A 132 -7.76 2.53 17.25
C LEU A 132 -8.93 3.14 16.49
N ARG A 133 -9.97 3.58 17.20
CA ARG A 133 -11.16 4.20 16.60
C ARG A 133 -10.85 5.56 15.98
N GLU A 134 -10.14 6.44 16.69
CA GLU A 134 -10.00 7.85 16.32
C GLU A 134 -8.80 8.11 15.42
N LYS A 135 -7.70 7.38 15.61
CA LYS A 135 -6.45 7.60 14.84
C LYS A 135 -6.27 6.60 13.70
N TYR A 136 -6.83 5.39 13.81
CA TYR A 136 -6.73 4.35 12.78
C TYR A 136 -8.04 4.07 12.04
N LEU A 137 -9.12 4.78 12.41
CA LEU A 137 -10.46 4.57 11.87
C LEU A 137 -10.87 3.10 11.89
N SER A 138 -10.39 2.38 12.92
CA SER A 138 -10.51 0.94 13.08
C SER A 138 -11.59 0.62 14.11
N SER A 139 -12.39 -0.40 13.81
CA SER A 139 -13.20 -1.03 14.84
C SER A 139 -12.36 -2.03 15.65
N SER A 140 -12.86 -2.44 16.81
CA SER A 140 -12.33 -3.60 17.53
C SER A 140 -13.46 -4.58 17.78
N LYS A 141 -13.16 -5.88 17.67
CA LYS A 141 -14.08 -6.98 17.91
C LYS A 141 -13.45 -7.93 18.90
N VAL A 142 -14.24 -8.31 19.89
CA VAL A 142 -13.86 -9.35 20.85
C VAL A 142 -14.34 -10.69 20.30
N VAL A 143 -13.44 -11.65 20.17
CA VAL A 143 -13.72 -12.97 19.59
C VAL A 143 -13.17 -14.09 20.47
N ASP A 144 -13.72 -15.29 20.29
CA ASP A 144 -13.24 -16.50 20.93
C ASP A 144 -12.26 -17.25 20.02
N PHE A 145 -10.96 -17.08 20.23
CA PHE A 145 -9.93 -17.77 19.46
C PHE A 145 -9.82 -19.28 19.75
N SER A 146 -10.60 -19.81 20.71
CA SER A 146 -10.74 -21.27 20.82
C SER A 146 -11.53 -21.86 19.64
N ASP A 147 -12.40 -21.07 19.01
CA ASP A 147 -13.05 -21.36 17.73
C ASP A 147 -12.28 -20.70 16.57
N GLY A 148 -11.06 -21.18 16.33
CA GLY A 148 -10.18 -20.62 15.28
C GLY A 148 -10.82 -20.62 13.89
N GLU A 149 -11.58 -21.65 13.54
CA GLU A 149 -12.24 -21.75 12.24
C GLU A 149 -13.43 -20.79 12.13
N GLY A 150 -14.24 -20.64 13.18
CA GLY A 150 -15.30 -19.63 13.21
C GLY A 150 -14.75 -18.22 13.07
N VAL A 151 -13.65 -17.91 13.77
CA VAL A 151 -12.96 -16.61 13.65
C VAL A 151 -12.38 -16.42 12.25
N ARG A 152 -11.77 -17.45 11.65
CA ARG A 152 -11.25 -17.41 10.28
C ARG A 152 -12.35 -17.07 9.27
N GLN A 153 -13.48 -17.77 9.37
CA GLN A 153 -14.62 -17.55 8.49
C GLN A 153 -15.22 -16.16 8.67
N GLU A 154 -15.31 -15.65 9.90
CA GLU A 154 -15.76 -14.29 10.16
C GLU A 154 -14.81 -13.26 9.52
N ILE A 155 -13.50 -13.41 9.70
CA ILE A 155 -12.49 -12.53 9.09
C ILE A 155 -12.65 -12.57 7.57
N ASN A 156 -12.59 -13.74 6.95
CA ASN A 156 -12.68 -13.87 5.49
C ASN A 156 -14.00 -13.33 4.94
N SER A 157 -15.12 -13.54 5.61
CA SER A 157 -16.43 -13.00 5.19
C SER A 157 -16.46 -11.46 5.25
N LEU A 158 -15.85 -10.87 6.27
CA LEU A 158 -15.77 -9.42 6.40
C LEU A 158 -14.82 -8.82 5.35
N VAL A 159 -13.68 -9.47 5.11
CA VAL A 159 -12.71 -9.13 4.06
C VAL A 159 -13.36 -9.14 2.69
N GLU A 160 -14.03 -10.23 2.37
CA GLU A 160 -14.70 -10.40 1.09
C GLU A 160 -15.74 -9.30 0.89
N LYS A 161 -16.56 -9.03 1.91
CA LYS A 161 -17.56 -7.96 1.87
C LYS A 161 -16.94 -6.58 1.68
N ASP A 162 -15.93 -6.22 2.48
CA ASP A 162 -15.31 -4.89 2.45
C ASP A 162 -14.58 -4.64 1.13
N THR A 163 -14.12 -5.70 0.48
CA THR A 163 -13.36 -5.66 -0.77
C THR A 163 -14.22 -5.95 -2.01
N ASN A 164 -15.55 -6.01 -1.90
CA ASN A 164 -16.46 -6.37 -3.01
C ASN A 164 -16.07 -7.70 -3.70
N SER A 165 -15.76 -8.72 -2.91
CA SER A 165 -15.31 -10.05 -3.37
C SER A 165 -14.03 -10.04 -4.21
N ARG A 166 -13.18 -9.00 -4.07
CA ARG A 166 -11.85 -8.95 -4.71
C ARG A 166 -10.79 -9.73 -3.92
N ILE A 167 -10.89 -9.72 -2.60
CA ILE A 167 -10.05 -10.53 -1.71
C ILE A 167 -10.94 -11.60 -1.10
N ILE A 168 -10.72 -12.84 -1.51
CA ILE A 168 -11.45 -14.02 -1.04
C ILE A 168 -10.44 -14.91 -0.34
N ASP A 169 -10.85 -15.52 0.78
CA ASP A 169 -10.05 -16.47 1.56
C ASP A 169 -8.68 -15.90 1.96
N LEU A 170 -8.68 -14.70 2.54
CA LEU A 170 -7.47 -14.01 2.98
C LEU A 170 -6.61 -14.87 3.91
N ILE A 171 -7.26 -15.55 4.85
CA ILE A 171 -6.64 -16.55 5.73
C ILE A 171 -7.07 -17.92 5.20
N PRO A 172 -6.19 -18.64 4.48
CA PRO A 172 -6.48 -19.96 3.98
C PRO A 172 -6.78 -20.95 5.11
N SER A 173 -7.54 -22.00 4.79
CA SER A 173 -7.89 -23.04 5.76
C SER A 173 -6.67 -23.69 6.41
N GLU A 174 -5.59 -23.85 5.64
CA GLU A 174 -4.32 -24.41 6.10
C GLU A 174 -3.64 -23.55 7.14
N ASP A 175 -3.87 -22.23 7.17
CA ASP A 175 -3.28 -21.28 8.11
C ASP A 175 -4.16 -21.05 9.35
N CYS A 176 -5.30 -21.74 9.46
CA CYS A 176 -6.23 -21.63 10.58
C CYS A 176 -5.58 -22.00 11.93
N HIS A 177 -4.56 -22.86 11.93
CA HIS A 177 -3.83 -23.24 13.13
C HIS A 177 -3.07 -22.06 13.76
N HIS A 178 -2.81 -20.99 13.00
CA HIS A 178 -2.27 -19.73 13.52
C HIS A 178 -3.31 -18.86 14.25
N LEU A 179 -4.59 -19.25 14.23
CA LEU A 179 -5.67 -18.58 14.96
C LEU A 179 -6.08 -19.31 16.24
N THR A 180 -5.85 -20.63 16.28
CA THR A 180 -6.15 -21.43 17.47
C THR A 180 -5.19 -21.10 18.60
N ALA A 181 -5.74 -20.91 19.80
CA ALA A 181 -5.15 -20.36 21.01
C ALA A 181 -3.95 -21.14 21.62
N ASP A 182 -2.92 -21.42 20.83
CA ASP A 182 -1.66 -21.98 21.31
C ASP A 182 -0.80 -20.84 21.89
N GLN A 183 -1.22 -20.34 23.06
CA GLN A 183 -0.53 -19.49 24.06
C GLN A 183 0.27 -18.24 23.61
N ARG A 184 0.37 -17.90 22.32
CA ARG A 184 1.21 -16.80 21.80
C ARG A 184 0.50 -15.79 20.92
N GLN A 185 -0.69 -16.09 20.41
CA GLN A 185 -1.48 -15.18 19.57
C GLN A 185 -2.76 -14.75 20.27
N GLU A 186 -2.61 -13.93 21.32
CA GLU A 186 -3.75 -13.31 22.00
C GLU A 186 -4.38 -12.15 21.21
N ARG A 187 -3.75 -11.75 20.09
CA ARG A 187 -4.08 -10.54 19.32
C ARG A 187 -3.89 -10.77 17.82
N LEU A 188 -4.92 -10.44 17.03
CA LEU A 188 -4.81 -10.36 15.57
C LEU A 188 -5.29 -8.98 15.09
N LEU A 189 -4.40 -8.26 14.40
CA LEU A 189 -4.75 -6.99 13.79
C LEU A 189 -4.93 -7.17 12.29
N ARG A 190 -6.10 -6.79 11.79
CA ARG A 190 -6.42 -6.76 10.37
C ARG A 190 -6.39 -5.32 9.89
N HIS A 191 -5.57 -5.07 8.87
CA HIS A 191 -5.58 -3.83 8.12
C HIS A 191 -5.52 -4.18 6.64
N GLU A 192 -6.53 -3.74 5.88
CA GLU A 192 -6.58 -3.95 4.45
C GLU A 192 -6.79 -2.65 3.70
N ILE A 193 -6.17 -2.61 2.53
CA ILE A 193 -6.35 -1.57 1.53
C ILE A 193 -6.63 -2.25 0.21
N LEU A 194 -7.82 -2.00 -0.33
CA LEU A 194 -8.16 -2.28 -1.71
C LEU A 194 -7.96 -1.00 -2.51
N ALA A 195 -7.08 -1.05 -3.50
CA ALA A 195 -6.89 0.03 -4.47
C ALA A 195 -7.33 -0.46 -5.86
N GLU A 196 -8.37 0.17 -6.40
CA GLU A 196 -8.80 0.02 -7.78
C GLU A 196 -8.53 1.34 -8.50
N GLY A 197 -7.49 1.35 -9.35
CA GLY A 197 -7.21 2.51 -10.20
C GLY A 197 -8.31 2.68 -11.23
N GLY A 198 -8.88 3.88 -11.36
CA GLY A 198 -9.72 4.18 -12.51
C GLY A 198 -8.88 4.59 -13.72
N HIS A 199 -9.48 5.36 -14.63
CA HIS A 199 -8.83 5.65 -15.90
C HIS A 199 -7.55 6.49 -15.71
N SER A 200 -6.44 6.01 -16.26
CA SER A 200 -5.21 6.81 -16.40
C SER A 200 -5.52 8.12 -17.12
N ASP A 201 -4.73 9.17 -16.87
CA ASP A 201 -4.81 10.41 -17.66
C ASP A 201 -3.56 10.58 -18.53
N PRO A 202 -3.65 10.46 -19.87
CA PRO A 202 -4.85 10.13 -20.65
C PRO A 202 -5.26 8.64 -20.51
N PRO A 203 -6.51 8.26 -20.82
CA PRO A 203 -6.94 6.87 -20.74
C PRO A 203 -6.16 6.00 -21.73
N PHE A 204 -5.82 4.78 -21.34
CA PHE A 204 -5.27 3.81 -22.29
C PHE A 204 -6.28 3.57 -23.43
N PRO A 205 -5.83 3.54 -24.70
CA PRO A 205 -6.69 3.12 -25.79
C PRO A 205 -7.21 1.70 -25.52
N SER A 206 -8.42 1.39 -26.00
CA SER A 206 -8.94 0.02 -25.97
C SER A 206 -7.93 -0.95 -26.56
N ALA A 207 -7.83 -2.14 -25.94
CA ALA A 207 -6.80 -3.13 -26.23
C ALA A 207 -6.59 -3.34 -27.74
N ALA A 208 -5.35 -3.15 -28.19
CA ALA A 208 -4.90 -3.58 -29.50
C ALA A 208 -4.63 -5.10 -29.47
N PRO A 209 -4.55 -5.77 -30.63
CA PRO A 209 -4.18 -7.17 -30.71
C PRO A 209 -2.87 -7.44 -29.95
N LEU A 210 -2.80 -8.60 -29.29
CA LEU A 210 -1.63 -9.10 -28.58
C LEU A 210 -0.36 -8.87 -29.42
N GLN A 211 0.61 -8.12 -28.90
CA GLN A 211 1.90 -7.97 -29.58
C GLN A 211 2.72 -9.26 -29.39
N PRO A 212 3.15 -9.93 -30.47
CA PRO A 212 3.66 -11.29 -30.39
C PRO A 212 5.05 -11.46 -29.78
N ASN A 213 5.74 -10.42 -29.30
CA ASN A 213 7.10 -10.55 -28.76
C ASN A 213 7.40 -9.51 -27.67
N LEU A 214 7.00 -9.78 -26.42
CA LEU A 214 7.74 -9.26 -25.28
C LEU A 214 8.86 -10.27 -24.95
N PRO A 215 10.13 -9.85 -24.77
CA PRO A 215 11.16 -10.71 -24.22
C PRO A 215 10.73 -11.16 -22.82
N LEU A 216 10.25 -12.39 -22.72
CA LEU A 216 9.92 -13.03 -21.45
C LEU A 216 11.19 -13.66 -20.89
N GLN A 217 11.32 -13.67 -19.56
CA GLN A 217 12.17 -14.67 -18.90
C GLN A 217 11.76 -16.06 -19.43
N PRO A 218 12.70 -17.00 -19.66
CA PRO A 218 12.50 -18.17 -20.53
C PRO A 218 11.39 -19.17 -20.14
N ASN A 219 10.59 -18.93 -19.09
CA ASN A 219 9.57 -19.86 -18.57
C ASN A 219 8.17 -19.24 -18.31
N LEU A 220 7.78 -18.12 -18.94
CA LEU A 220 6.42 -17.57 -18.81
C LEU A 220 5.56 -17.80 -20.08
N PRO A 221 4.24 -18.07 -19.94
CA PRO A 221 3.35 -18.38 -21.08
C PRO A 221 3.17 -17.21 -22.06
N GLN A 222 3.01 -17.56 -23.35
CA GLN A 222 3.20 -16.73 -24.55
C GLN A 222 2.11 -15.68 -24.90
N SER A 223 1.21 -15.31 -23.99
CA SER A 223 0.20 -14.30 -24.34
C SER A 223 -0.28 -13.50 -23.13
N ARG A 224 0.02 -12.20 -23.10
CA ARG A 224 -0.59 -11.24 -22.16
C ARG A 224 -1.21 -10.08 -22.94
N PRO A 225 -2.44 -9.65 -22.61
CA PRO A 225 -3.00 -8.43 -23.17
C PRO A 225 -2.04 -7.27 -22.95
N SER A 226 -1.59 -6.66 -24.04
CA SER A 226 -0.75 -5.46 -24.02
C SER A 226 -1.60 -4.26 -24.40
N PHE A 227 -1.63 -3.22 -23.58
CA PHE A 227 -2.20 -1.95 -24.00
C PHE A 227 -1.30 -1.33 -25.07
N PRO A 228 -1.83 -0.94 -26.25
CA PRO A 228 -1.04 -0.25 -27.26
C PRO A 228 -0.49 1.04 -26.66
N GLN A 229 0.80 1.30 -26.83
CA GLN A 229 1.39 2.60 -26.53
C GLN A 229 1.08 3.54 -27.71
N PRO A 230 0.28 4.62 -27.53
CA PRO A 230 0.26 5.68 -28.51
C PRO A 230 1.66 6.33 -28.57
N ASP A 231 2.15 6.67 -29.75
CA ASP A 231 3.40 7.44 -29.92
C ASP A 231 3.40 8.77 -29.13
N THR A 232 2.22 9.28 -28.80
CA THR A 232 2.02 10.47 -27.94
C THR A 232 2.40 10.25 -26.48
N TRP A 233 2.46 9.01 -25.97
CA TRP A 233 2.86 8.72 -24.59
C TRP A 233 4.36 8.88 -24.36
N ARG A 234 5.20 8.44 -25.31
CA ARG A 234 6.66 8.67 -25.26
C ARG A 234 7.01 10.17 -25.32
N GLN A 235 6.17 10.96 -25.97
CA GLN A 235 6.42 12.39 -26.20
C GLN A 235 5.83 13.29 -25.10
N ASN A 236 4.75 12.90 -24.42
CA ASN A 236 4.03 13.77 -23.46
C ASN A 236 4.18 13.41 -21.97
N GLN A 237 4.64 12.21 -21.60
CA GLN A 237 4.94 11.84 -20.20
C GLN A 237 6.38 11.33 -20.16
N GLY A 238 7.32 12.24 -19.87
CA GLY A 238 8.76 12.02 -20.00
C GLY A 238 9.24 10.81 -19.20
N VAL A 239 9.81 9.82 -19.90
CA VAL A 239 10.63 8.78 -19.26
C VAL A 239 11.77 9.48 -18.55
N GLN A 240 11.78 9.38 -17.22
CA GLN A 240 12.80 9.99 -16.39
C GLN A 240 13.85 8.93 -16.02
N TRP A 241 15.09 9.36 -15.89
CA TRP A 241 16.25 8.51 -15.60
C TRP A 241 16.83 8.88 -14.25
N ILE A 242 17.04 7.89 -13.37
CA ILE A 242 17.70 8.09 -12.06
C ILE A 242 19.12 7.53 -12.12
N PRO A 243 20.16 8.36 -12.04
CA PRO A 243 21.54 7.89 -11.84
C PRO A 243 21.71 7.21 -10.46
N PRO A 244 22.65 6.26 -10.29
CA PRO A 244 23.69 5.84 -11.24
C PRO A 244 23.30 4.64 -12.12
N HIS A 245 22.15 4.01 -11.88
CA HIS A 245 21.81 2.70 -12.48
C HIS A 245 20.90 2.74 -13.71
N GLN A 246 20.52 3.92 -14.21
CA GLN A 246 19.75 4.09 -15.45
C GLN A 246 18.53 3.15 -15.54
N TYR A 247 17.69 3.12 -14.51
CA TYR A 247 16.37 2.50 -14.63
C TYR A 247 15.39 3.53 -15.18
N PRO A 248 14.85 3.35 -16.40
CA PRO A 248 13.79 4.21 -16.88
C PRO A 248 12.53 3.95 -16.05
N TYR A 249 11.83 5.00 -15.65
CA TYR A 249 10.51 4.87 -15.04
C TYR A 249 9.47 5.71 -15.76
N ILE A 250 8.25 5.22 -15.73
CA ILE A 250 7.06 5.95 -16.18
C ILE A 250 6.22 6.22 -14.95
N THR A 251 5.88 7.49 -14.73
CA THR A 251 4.90 7.89 -13.73
C THR A 251 3.59 8.16 -14.44
N THR A 252 2.53 7.45 -14.05
CA THR A 252 1.18 7.73 -14.53
C THR A 252 0.41 8.43 -13.41
N PRO A 253 0.15 9.75 -13.55
CA PRO A 253 -0.71 10.45 -12.60
C PRO A 253 -2.15 9.97 -12.74
N HIS A 254 -2.82 9.79 -11.61
CA HIS A 254 -4.27 9.64 -11.56
C HIS A 254 -4.91 11.02 -11.35
N GLN A 255 -6.10 11.25 -11.93
CA GLN A 255 -6.65 12.61 -12.12
C GLN A 255 -6.89 13.41 -10.83
N ARG A 256 -6.95 12.77 -9.64
CA ARG A 256 -7.04 13.41 -8.32
C ARG A 256 -6.37 12.58 -7.23
N HIS A 257 -6.03 13.25 -6.11
CA HIS A 257 -5.50 12.71 -4.85
C HIS A 257 -4.20 11.91 -4.95
N HIS A 258 -3.05 12.59 -4.78
CA HIS A 258 -1.77 12.05 -4.28
C HIS A 258 -1.26 10.69 -4.83
N THR A 259 -1.82 10.18 -5.93
CA THR A 259 -1.61 8.80 -6.36
C THR A 259 -0.88 8.81 -7.69
N LEU A 260 0.30 8.22 -7.66
CA LEU A 260 1.18 8.06 -8.80
C LEU A 260 1.53 6.58 -8.90
N THR A 261 1.26 5.96 -10.05
CA THR A 261 1.78 4.63 -10.31
C THR A 261 3.13 4.76 -11.01
N HIS A 262 4.16 4.17 -10.42
CA HIS A 262 5.50 4.12 -11.01
C HIS A 262 5.74 2.76 -11.62
N PHE A 263 6.07 2.73 -12.90
CA PHE A 263 6.48 1.51 -13.61
C PHE A 263 7.99 1.56 -13.83
N PRO A 264 8.80 0.90 -12.99
CA PRO A 264 10.21 0.70 -13.29
C PRO A 264 10.33 -0.23 -14.50
N LEU A 265 10.97 0.24 -15.56
CA LEU A 265 11.21 -0.54 -16.76
C LEU A 265 12.57 -1.27 -16.62
N PRO A 266 12.64 -2.57 -16.96
CA PRO A 266 13.92 -3.24 -17.12
C PRO A 266 14.81 -2.50 -18.13
N SER A 267 16.13 -2.45 -17.87
CA SER A 267 17.11 -1.74 -18.70
C SER A 267 17.17 -2.17 -20.17
N TRP A 268 16.64 -3.35 -20.51
CA TRP A 268 16.57 -3.88 -21.87
C TRP A 268 15.33 -3.43 -22.67
N HIS A 269 14.43 -2.63 -22.10
CA HIS A 269 13.28 -2.07 -22.81
C HIS A 269 13.55 -0.75 -23.54
N VAL A 270 14.76 -0.19 -23.44
CA VAL A 270 15.13 1.06 -24.13
C VAL A 270 16.37 0.82 -25.00
N GLN A 271 16.16 0.39 -26.25
CA GLN A 271 17.14 0.57 -27.32
C GLN A 271 16.77 1.79 -28.17
N GLY A 272 17.68 2.78 -28.21
CA GLY A 272 17.63 3.99 -29.05
C GLY A 272 17.58 5.26 -28.19
N GLN A 273 18.53 6.20 -28.22
CA GLN A 273 19.66 6.46 -29.12
C GLN A 273 20.93 6.72 -28.28
N GLY A 274 22.09 6.38 -28.85
CA GLY A 274 23.38 6.55 -28.19
C GLY A 274 23.61 7.97 -27.70
N VAL A 275 23.88 8.11 -26.41
CA VAL A 275 24.61 9.25 -25.86
C VAL A 275 26.08 8.88 -25.96
N PRO A 276 26.94 9.68 -26.62
CA PRO A 276 28.36 9.39 -26.63
C PRO A 276 28.88 9.51 -25.20
N VAL A 277 29.42 8.42 -24.69
CA VAL A 277 30.21 8.42 -23.46
C VAL A 277 31.51 9.16 -23.80
N THR A 278 31.62 10.42 -23.40
CA THR A 278 32.92 11.08 -23.30
C THR A 278 33.56 10.64 -21.99
N ASN A 279 34.76 10.06 -22.09
CA ASN A 279 35.63 9.68 -20.97
C ASN A 279 35.80 10.78 -19.93
#